data_AF-A0A373NUN7-F1
#
_entry.id   AF-A0A373NUN7-F1
#
_cell.length_a   1.000
_cell.length_b   1.000
_cell.length_c   1.000
_cell.angle_alpha   90.00
_cell.angle_beta   90.00
_cell.angle_gamma   90.00
#
_symmetry.space_group_name_H-M   'P 1'
#
loop_
_entity.id
_entity.type
_entity.pdbx_description
1 polymer ?
#
loop_
_entity_poly.entity_id
_entity_poly.type
_entity_poly.pdbx_seq_one_letter_code
_entity_poly.pdbx_strand_id
1 'polypeptide(L)'
;MAIPTKQALLQALSGAEGRYISGEQLAQTLGVSRAAIHKAAAALTTQGYTLEAAPRRGYRLLGGDPFCADAVGEYPAPVYVHERLDSSNQTAKRLALAGAPHGTLVLAGQQSAGRGRMGRRFESAGRGRMGRRFESPAGKGIYLSLV
;
A
#
# COMPACT_ATOMS: atom_id res chain seq x y z
N MET A 1 16.11 8.34 -7.42
CA MET A 1 15.02 9.08 -8.10
C MET A 1 14.40 10.02 -7.08
N ALA A 2 13.93 11.20 -7.48
CA ALA A 2 13.25 12.10 -6.55
C ALA A 2 11.89 11.51 -6.12
N ILE A 3 11.60 11.49 -4.82
CA ILE A 3 10.33 11.01 -4.28
C ILE A 3 9.20 11.92 -4.80
N PRO A 4 8.08 11.37 -5.32
CA PRO A 4 6.94 12.18 -5.72
C PRO A 4 6.37 12.99 -4.56
N THR A 5 5.91 14.22 -4.83
CA THR A 5 5.38 15.13 -3.79
C THR A 5 4.26 14.51 -2.95
N LYS A 6 3.40 13.68 -3.56
CA LYS A 6 2.33 12.95 -2.86
C LYS A 6 2.88 12.02 -1.78
N GLN A 7 3.91 11.25 -2.11
CA GLN A 7 4.52 10.29 -1.21
C GLN A 7 5.35 10.99 -0.13
N ALA A 8 6.09 12.04 -0.49
CA ALA A 8 6.84 12.84 0.46
C ALA A 8 5.91 13.58 1.46
N LEU A 9 4.74 14.05 0.99
CA LEU A 9 3.70 14.62 1.86
C LEU A 9 3.14 13.58 2.83
N LEU A 10 2.85 12.36 2.36
CA LEU A 10 2.38 11.26 3.22
C LEU A 10 3.42 10.95 4.30
N GLN A 11 4.69 10.79 3.95
CA GLN A 11 5.78 10.55 4.90
C GLN A 11 5.86 11.65 5.96
N ALA A 12 5.78 12.92 5.55
CA ALA A 12 5.83 14.06 6.47
C ALA A 12 4.65 14.06 7.46
N LEU A 13 3.42 13.82 6.97
CA LEU A 13 2.23 13.80 7.82
C LEU A 13 2.16 12.56 8.72
N SER A 14 2.61 11.39 8.23
CA SER A 14 2.71 10.16 9.02
C SER A 14 3.70 10.32 10.18
N GLY A 15 4.87 10.94 9.94
CA GLY A 15 5.86 11.23 10.98
C GLY A 15 5.42 12.29 12.00
N ALA A 16 4.37 13.06 11.70
CA ALA A 16 3.81 14.04 12.62
C ALA A 16 2.81 13.45 13.63
N GLU A 17 2.46 12.16 13.51
CA GLU A 17 1.65 11.42 14.49
C GLU A 17 0.33 12.13 14.86
N GLY A 18 -0.39 12.62 13.84
CA GLY A 18 -1.68 13.30 14.02
C GLY A 18 -1.60 14.78 14.39
N ARG A 19 -0.39 15.35 14.54
CA ARG A 19 -0.19 16.80 14.67
C ARG A 19 -0.42 17.51 13.34
N TYR A 20 -0.83 18.77 13.45
CA TYR A 20 -0.97 19.66 12.30
C TYR A 20 0.40 20.15 11.82
N ILE A 21 0.59 20.16 10.50
CA ILE A 21 1.70 20.83 9.84
C ILE A 21 1.14 21.88 8.89
N SER A 22 1.65 23.11 8.97
CA SER A 22 1.17 24.19 8.10
C SER A 22 1.51 23.90 6.63
N GLY A 23 0.64 24.33 5.70
CA GLY A 23 0.90 24.20 4.27
C GLY A 23 2.16 24.94 3.82
N GLU A 24 2.54 26.03 4.50
CA GLU A 24 3.81 26.74 4.28
C GLU A 24 4.99 25.88 4.63
N GLN A 25 5.00 25.31 5.84
CA GLN A 25 6.09 24.49 6.32
C GLN A 25 6.25 23.25 5.44
N LEU A 26 5.16 22.62 5.04
CA LEU A 26 5.18 21.50 4.09
C LEU A 26 5.78 21.92 2.74
N ALA A 27 5.34 23.05 2.18
CA ALA A 27 5.85 23.58 0.91
C ALA A 27 7.36 23.86 0.97
N GLN A 28 7.83 24.52 2.03
CA GLN A 28 9.24 24.83 2.25
C GLN A 28 10.07 23.57 2.44
N THR A 29 9.62 22.63 3.28
CA THR A 29 10.34 21.39 3.60
C THR A 29 10.46 20.49 2.37
N LEU A 30 9.41 20.43 1.55
CA LEU A 30 9.34 19.59 0.35
C LEU A 30 9.87 20.29 -0.91
N GLY A 31 10.25 21.57 -0.83
CA GLY A 31 10.76 22.33 -1.97
C GLY A 31 9.73 22.52 -3.09
N VAL A 32 8.44 22.60 -2.77
CA VAL A 32 7.35 22.72 -3.74
C VAL A 32 6.40 23.88 -3.39
N SER A 33 5.52 24.25 -4.30
CA SER A 33 4.51 25.29 -4.02
C SER A 33 3.41 24.80 -3.07
N ARG A 34 2.76 25.73 -2.35
CA ARG A 34 1.54 25.43 -1.58
C ARG A 34 0.43 24.80 -2.44
N ALA A 35 0.32 25.19 -3.70
CA ALA A 35 -0.63 24.58 -4.63
C ALA A 35 -0.32 23.11 -4.91
N ALA A 36 0.97 22.74 -5.00
CA ALA A 36 1.39 21.35 -5.13
C ALA A 36 1.05 20.53 -3.87
N ILE A 37 1.21 21.12 -2.68
CA ILE A 37 0.77 20.48 -1.41
C ILE A 37 -0.74 20.24 -1.43
N HIS A 38 -1.54 21.23 -1.83
CA HIS A 38 -2.99 21.09 -1.92
C HIS A 38 -3.40 19.97 -2.90
N LYS A 39 -2.77 19.93 -4.08
CA LYS A 39 -3.00 18.87 -5.09
C LYS A 39 -2.61 17.49 -4.56
N ALA A 40 -1.48 17.38 -3.87
CA ALA A 40 -1.02 16.14 -3.26
C ALA A 40 -1.95 15.68 -2.13
N ALA A 41 -2.39 16.58 -1.26
CA ALA A 41 -3.33 16.28 -0.18
C ALA A 41 -4.67 15.77 -0.73
N ALA A 42 -5.21 16.44 -1.77
CA ALA A 42 -6.43 15.99 -2.44
C ALA A 42 -6.28 14.59 -3.04
N ALA A 43 -5.14 14.30 -3.67
CA ALA A 43 -4.86 12.97 -4.23
C ALA A 43 -4.78 11.89 -3.13
N LEU A 44 -4.17 12.18 -1.98
CA LEU A 44 -4.15 11.27 -0.83
C LEU A 44 -5.57 11.00 -0.29
N THR A 45 -6.40 12.04 -0.19
CA THR A 45 -7.81 11.88 0.21
C THR A 45 -8.59 11.00 -0.77
N THR A 46 -8.45 11.23 -2.09
CA THR A 46 -9.07 10.39 -3.12
C THR A 46 -8.59 8.93 -3.06
N GLN A 47 -7.33 8.72 -2.66
CA GLN A 47 -6.75 7.40 -2.52
C GLN A 47 -7.25 6.64 -1.28
N GLY A 48 -7.94 7.30 -0.36
CA GLY A 48 -8.53 6.67 0.84
C GLY A 48 -7.83 7.02 2.15
N TYR A 49 -6.89 7.97 2.16
CA TYR A 49 -6.35 8.53 3.40
C TYR A 49 -7.31 9.55 4.01
N THR A 50 -7.44 9.53 5.33
CA THR A 50 -8.22 10.52 6.07
C THR A 50 -7.33 11.68 6.47
N LEU A 51 -7.30 12.72 5.63
CA LEU A 51 -6.62 13.99 5.95
C LEU A 51 -7.64 15.01 6.45
N GLU A 52 -7.24 15.76 7.47
CA GLU A 52 -7.99 16.95 7.91
C GLU A 52 -7.19 18.20 7.56
N ALA A 53 -7.85 19.14 6.91
CA ALA A 53 -7.33 20.46 6.61
C ALA A 53 -8.05 21.50 7.48
N ALA A 54 -7.30 22.26 8.26
CA ALA A 54 -7.84 23.30 9.12
C ALA A 54 -7.23 24.68 8.77
N PRO A 55 -8.07 25.74 8.66
CA PRO A 55 -7.59 27.10 8.42
C PRO A 55 -6.52 27.51 9.43
N ARG A 56 -5.44 28.16 8.95
CA ARG A 56 -4.30 28.63 9.75
C ARG A 56 -3.50 27.55 10.51
N ARG A 57 -3.89 26.28 10.43
CA ARG A 57 -3.18 25.13 11.05
C ARG A 57 -2.51 24.24 10.00
N GLY A 58 -3.12 24.12 8.82
CA GLY A 58 -2.63 23.28 7.73
C GLY A 58 -3.27 21.90 7.73
N TYR A 59 -2.45 20.85 7.57
CA TYR A 59 -2.91 19.48 7.34
C TYR A 59 -2.48 18.56 8.48
N ARG A 60 -3.32 17.58 8.80
CA ARG A 60 -2.96 16.42 9.62
C ARG A 60 -3.48 15.13 9.00
N LEU A 61 -2.77 14.04 9.22
CA LEU A 61 -3.22 12.69 8.89
C LEU A 61 -3.96 12.10 10.10
N LEU A 62 -5.22 11.73 9.93
CA LEU A 62 -6.03 11.07 10.95
C LEU A 62 -5.99 9.54 10.84
N GLY A 63 -5.65 9.02 9.66
CA GLY A 63 -5.59 7.59 9.38
C GLY A 63 -5.91 7.28 7.92
N GLY A 64 -6.46 6.09 7.69
CA GLY A 64 -6.69 5.53 6.36
C GLY A 64 -5.66 4.44 6.08
N ASP A 65 -6.15 3.32 5.54
CA ASP A 65 -5.36 2.15 5.16
C ASP A 65 -5.66 1.78 3.71
N PRO A 66 -5.35 2.66 2.74
CA PRO A 66 -5.57 2.34 1.35
C PRO A 66 -4.54 1.30 0.90
N PHE A 67 -5.03 0.23 0.29
CA PHE A 67 -4.18 -0.82 -0.26
C PHE A 67 -3.45 -0.32 -1.52
N CYS A 68 -2.29 0.30 -1.35
CA CYS A 68 -1.58 0.99 -2.42
C CYS A 68 -0.06 0.87 -2.28
N ALA A 69 0.66 1.11 -3.39
CA ALA A 69 2.12 1.03 -3.42
C ALA A 69 2.79 2.12 -2.55
N ASP A 70 2.14 3.29 -2.42
CA ASP A 70 2.69 4.40 -1.65
C ASP A 70 2.88 4.05 -0.16
N ALA A 71 2.06 3.13 0.37
CA ALA A 71 2.18 2.63 1.73
C ALA A 71 3.45 1.79 1.98
N VAL A 72 4.08 1.26 0.93
CA VAL A 72 5.36 0.52 1.02
C VAL A 72 6.54 1.46 1.28
N GLY A 73 6.43 2.72 0.87
CA GLY A 73 7.52 3.68 0.98
C GLY A 73 8.60 3.51 -0.10
N GLU A 74 9.81 3.98 0.17
CA GLU A 74 10.96 3.73 -0.71
C GLU A 74 11.34 2.26 -0.65
N TYR A 75 11.43 1.63 -1.82
CA TYR A 75 11.78 0.22 -1.95
C TYR A 75 12.75 0.02 -3.13
N PRO A 76 13.83 -0.77 -2.99
CA PRO A 76 14.91 -0.82 -3.98
C PRO A 76 14.58 -1.62 -5.25
N ALA A 77 13.39 -2.22 -5.32
CA ALA A 77 12.95 -3.05 -6.43
C ALA A 77 11.52 -2.70 -6.86
N PRO A 78 11.03 -3.20 -8.01
CA PRO A 78 9.67 -2.95 -8.46
C PRO A 78 8.63 -3.50 -7.46
N VAL A 79 7.57 -2.72 -7.23
CA VAL A 79 6.42 -3.10 -6.39
C VAL A 79 5.17 -3.15 -7.26
N TYR A 80 4.56 -4.34 -7.35
CA TYR A 80 3.29 -4.56 -8.03
C TYR A 80 2.17 -4.68 -7.00
N VAL A 81 1.21 -3.77 -7.03
CA VAL A 81 0.06 -3.78 -6.12
C VAL A 81 -1.20 -4.08 -6.90
N HIS A 82 -1.96 -5.07 -6.43
CA HIS A 82 -3.20 -5.51 -7.02
C HIS A 82 -4.31 -5.54 -5.96
N GLU A 83 -5.44 -4.89 -6.22
CA GLU A 83 -6.60 -5.01 -5.35
C GLU A 83 -7.08 -6.47 -5.24
N ARG A 84 -7.07 -7.19 -6.37
CA ARG A 84 -7.42 -8.61 -6.46
C ARG A 84 -6.58 -9.32 -7.50
N LEU A 85 -6.12 -10.54 -7.18
CA LEU A 85 -5.57 -11.47 -8.16
C LEU A 85 -5.77 -12.93 -7.74
N ASP A 86 -5.36 -13.88 -8.58
CA ASP A 86 -5.47 -15.29 -8.25
C ASP A 86 -4.49 -15.71 -7.16
N SER A 87 -3.21 -15.39 -7.30
CA SER A 87 -2.20 -15.67 -6.28
C SER A 87 -0.96 -14.80 -6.49
N SER A 88 -0.57 -14.08 -5.43
CA SER A 88 0.68 -13.31 -5.34
C SER A 88 1.88 -14.17 -5.74
N ASN A 89 1.94 -15.41 -5.25
CA ASN A 89 3.04 -16.32 -5.53
C ASN A 89 3.09 -16.78 -6.99
N GLN A 90 1.94 -17.05 -7.62
CA GLN A 90 1.90 -17.39 -9.06
C GLN A 90 2.32 -16.20 -9.93
N THR A 91 1.91 -14.99 -9.55
CA THR A 91 2.32 -13.76 -10.25
C THR A 91 3.81 -13.49 -10.07
N ALA A 92 4.35 -13.58 -8.84
CA ALA A 92 5.78 -13.45 -8.58
C ALA A 92 6.59 -14.47 -9.39
N LYS A 93 6.16 -15.75 -9.44
CA LYS A 93 6.80 -16.77 -10.27
C LYS A 93 6.81 -16.40 -11.76
N ARG A 94 5.70 -15.87 -12.29
CA ARG A 94 5.64 -15.41 -13.70
C ARG A 94 6.59 -14.24 -13.95
N LEU A 95 6.64 -13.28 -13.04
CA LEU A 95 7.55 -12.14 -13.13
C LEU A 95 9.02 -12.59 -13.09
N ALA A 96 9.36 -13.50 -12.18
CA ALA A 96 10.70 -14.08 -12.08
C ALA A 96 11.12 -14.77 -13.39
N LEU A 97 10.24 -15.61 -13.96
CA LEU A 97 10.48 -16.28 -15.24
C LEU A 97 10.59 -15.30 -16.42
N ALA A 98 9.92 -14.15 -16.32
CA ALA A 98 10.01 -13.07 -17.31
C ALA A 98 11.24 -12.16 -17.10
N GLY A 99 12.12 -12.46 -16.14
CA GLY A 99 13.34 -11.70 -15.89
C GLY A 99 13.19 -10.49 -14.97
N ALA A 100 12.14 -10.45 -14.13
CA ALA A 100 12.01 -9.41 -13.12
C ALA A 100 13.21 -9.44 -12.15
N PRO A 101 13.72 -8.27 -11.72
CA PRO A 101 14.89 -8.20 -10.85
C PRO A 101 14.61 -8.82 -9.48
N HIS A 102 15.67 -9.32 -8.83
CA HIS A 102 15.61 -9.81 -7.46
C HIS A 102 15.05 -8.73 -6.52
N GLY A 103 14.21 -9.17 -5.57
CA GLY A 103 13.52 -8.28 -4.65
C GLY A 103 12.21 -7.73 -5.20
N THR A 104 11.79 -8.06 -6.43
CA THR A 104 10.48 -7.61 -6.94
C THR A 104 9.35 -8.08 -6.01
N LEU A 105 8.55 -7.13 -5.53
CA LEU A 105 7.48 -7.36 -4.57
C LEU A 105 6.13 -7.40 -5.28
N VAL A 106 5.30 -8.41 -4.96
CA VAL A 106 3.91 -8.51 -5.40
C VAL A 106 3.00 -8.48 -4.18
N LEU A 107 2.11 -7.48 -4.12
CA LEU A 107 1.13 -7.27 -3.06
C LEU A 107 -0.29 -7.47 -3.59
N ALA A 108 -1.10 -8.20 -2.84
CA ALA A 108 -2.52 -8.43 -3.13
C ALA A 108 -3.41 -7.96 -1.97
N GLY A 109 -4.47 -7.22 -2.27
CA GLY A 109 -5.52 -6.88 -1.31
C GLY A 109 -6.46 -8.06 -1.07
N GLN A 110 -6.64 -8.90 -2.10
CA GLN A 110 -7.42 -10.13 -2.07
C GLN A 110 -6.80 -11.19 -2.99
N GLN A 111 -6.89 -12.47 -2.61
CA GLN A 111 -6.56 -13.60 -3.50
C GLN A 111 -7.73 -14.55 -3.73
N SER A 112 -8.03 -14.88 -4.99
CA SER A 112 -9.07 -15.86 -5.36
C SER A 112 -8.61 -17.32 -5.29
N ALA A 113 -7.30 -17.57 -5.45
CA ALA A 113 -6.72 -18.90 -5.56
C ALA A 113 -5.38 -19.02 -4.79
N GLY A 114 -5.29 -18.36 -3.63
CA GLY A 114 -4.17 -18.52 -2.71
C GLY A 114 -3.98 -19.98 -2.31
N ARG A 115 -2.76 -20.51 -2.42
CA ARG A 115 -2.45 -21.90 -2.05
C ARG A 115 -1.50 -21.94 -0.88
N GLY A 116 -1.79 -22.82 0.08
CA GLY A 116 -0.88 -23.14 1.19
C GLY A 116 0.16 -24.20 0.80
N ARG A 117 0.91 -24.68 1.80
CA ARG A 117 1.89 -25.78 1.62
C ARG A 117 1.22 -27.04 1.07
N MET A 118 1.96 -27.74 0.20
CA MET A 118 1.58 -29.00 -0.47
C MET A 118 0.47 -28.88 -1.52
N GLY A 119 0.35 -27.72 -2.18
CA GLY A 119 -0.57 -27.56 -3.31
C GLY A 119 -2.05 -27.60 -2.95
N ARG A 120 -2.38 -27.68 -1.66
CA ARG A 120 -3.76 -27.71 -1.14
C ARG A 120 -4.51 -26.47 -1.62
N ARG A 121 -5.47 -26.71 -2.52
CA ARG A 121 -6.55 -25.77 -2.86
C ARG A 121 -7.63 -25.91 -1.79
N PHE A 122 -8.23 -24.79 -1.40
CA PHE A 122 -9.26 -24.75 -0.37
C PHE A 122 -10.61 -25.14 -0.98
N GLU A 123 -10.98 -26.42 -0.88
CA GLU A 123 -12.35 -26.86 -1.10
C GLU A 123 -13.06 -27.07 0.24
N SER A 124 -14.32 -26.66 0.26
CA SER A 124 -15.22 -26.68 1.41
C SER A 124 -15.59 -28.11 1.81
N ALA A 125 -15.88 -28.26 3.11
CA ALA A 125 -16.49 -29.40 3.80
C ALA A 125 -15.53 -30.46 4.38
N GLY A 126 -15.48 -30.51 5.72
CA GLY A 126 -14.94 -31.65 6.47
C GLY A 126 -14.33 -31.23 7.81
N ARG A 127 -15.03 -31.51 8.91
CA ARG A 127 -14.56 -31.25 10.28
C ARG A 127 -13.38 -32.16 10.63
N GLY A 128 -12.32 -31.58 11.17
CA GLY A 128 -11.35 -32.31 12.00
C GLY A 128 -9.94 -31.74 11.87
N ARG A 129 -9.51 -30.88 12.82
CA ARG A 129 -8.13 -30.37 13.12
C ARG A 129 -7.12 -30.12 11.97
N MET A 130 -7.59 -30.13 10.72
CA MET A 130 -6.96 -30.03 9.42
C MET A 130 -8.01 -29.31 8.56
N GLY A 131 -7.95 -27.98 8.51
CA GLY A 131 -9.07 -27.24 7.93
C GLY A 131 -9.14 -25.77 8.31
N ARG A 132 -8.00 -25.11 8.56
CA ARG A 132 -8.00 -23.65 8.54
C ARG A 132 -8.01 -23.24 7.07
N ARG A 133 -9.16 -22.76 6.60
CA ARG A 133 -9.30 -22.13 5.29
C ARG A 133 -8.36 -20.92 5.28
N PHE A 134 -7.35 -20.93 4.40
CA PHE A 134 -6.56 -19.74 4.15
C PHE A 134 -7.37 -18.90 3.19
N GLU A 135 -8.24 -18.11 3.76
CA GLU A 135 -8.95 -17.08 3.03
C GLU A 135 -7.99 -15.91 2.90
N SER A 136 -7.95 -15.33 1.70
CA SER A 136 -7.28 -14.07 1.47
C SER A 136 -8.31 -12.97 1.13
N PRO A 137 -9.26 -12.64 2.01
CA PRO A 137 -10.29 -11.65 1.73
C PRO A 137 -9.73 -10.23 1.80
N ALA A 138 -10.40 -9.32 1.09
CA ALA A 138 -10.09 -7.89 1.09
C ALA A 138 -10.13 -7.31 2.51
N GLY A 139 -9.14 -6.48 2.85
CA GLY A 139 -9.12 -5.71 4.12
C GLY A 139 -8.94 -6.55 5.40
N LYS A 140 -8.52 -7.82 5.30
CA LYS A 140 -8.26 -8.68 6.47
C LYS A 140 -6.79 -9.07 6.65
N GLY A 141 -5.93 -8.75 5.69
CA GLY A 141 -4.52 -9.06 5.75
C GLY A 141 -3.77 -8.55 4.54
N ILE A 142 -2.44 -8.64 4.62
CA ILE A 142 -1.53 -8.32 3.53
C ILE A 142 -1.06 -9.64 2.94
N TYR A 143 -1.33 -9.87 1.66
CA TYR A 143 -0.83 -11.04 0.95
C TYR A 143 0.32 -10.63 0.04
N LEU A 144 1.49 -11.20 0.27
CA LEU A 144 2.72 -10.78 -0.40
C LEU A 144 3.53 -11.97 -0.94
N SER A 145 4.29 -11.72 -2.00
CA SER A 145 5.30 -12.64 -2.52
C SER A 145 6.46 -11.83 -3.09
N LEU A 146 7.68 -12.38 -3.00
CA LEU A 146 8.92 -11.72 -3.41
C LEU A 146 9.67 -12.64 -4.38
N VAL A 147 10.23 -12.03 -5.43
CA VAL A 147 11.10 -12.69 -6.44
C VAL A 147 12.53 -12.79 -5.95
#